data_AF-A0A1C3JCG2-F1
#
_entry.id   AF-A0A1C3JCG2-F1
#
_cell.length_a   1.000
_cell.length_b   1.000
_cell.length_c   1.000
_cell.angle_alpha   90.00
_cell.angle_beta   90.00
_cell.angle_gamma   90.00
#
_symmetry.space_group_name_H-M   'P 1'
#
loop_
_entity.id
_entity.type
_entity.pdbx_description
1 polymer ?
#
loop_
_entity_poly.entity_id
_entity_poly.type
_entity_poly.pdbx_seq_one_letter_code
_entity_poly.pdbx_strand_id
1 'polypeptide(L)'
;MKITLSNEQKITLINQHDTTRDGRVRDRIKAVIHASNGWSPEEIADALLIHETTVRQHLKDYSLSNKLKPENGGSKSYLSQQQTQSLISHLTSRTYHHTREIVAYVFAAYRVQYSVAGMNKWLHQNGFSYKMPKGVPHKFDETKQKAFIEAYEALKASCSKDESILFIDAVHPTQATKISHGWIRTGHDKSVETTGSRSRLNLIGALNLNDIGGTIIHDYETINSESIVRFFCQIRERS
;
A
#
# COMPACT_ATOMS: atom_id res chain seq x y z
N MET A 1 27.42 2.15 44.67
CA MET A 1 28.37 2.85 43.76
C MET A 1 28.21 4.34 44.00
N LYS A 2 29.31 5.07 44.20
CA LYS A 2 29.26 6.52 44.43
C LYS A 2 29.37 7.22 43.08
N ILE A 3 28.31 7.91 42.66
CA ILE A 3 28.34 8.78 41.48
C ILE A 3 28.59 10.19 41.98
N THR A 4 29.54 10.90 41.38
CA THR A 4 29.79 12.31 41.64
C THR A 4 29.38 13.09 40.40
N LEU A 5 28.47 14.04 40.55
CA LEU A 5 28.04 14.94 39.48
C LEU A 5 28.44 16.37 39.82
N SER A 6 28.85 17.14 38.82
CA SER A 6 28.92 18.60 38.94
C SER A 6 27.51 19.22 38.95
N ASN A 7 27.41 20.47 39.43
CA ASN A 7 26.15 21.22 39.39
C ASN A 7 25.62 21.35 37.96
N GLU A 8 26.50 21.58 36.98
CA GLU A 8 26.14 21.70 35.56
C GLU A 8 25.62 20.37 34.98
N GLN A 9 26.26 19.24 35.31
CA GLN A 9 25.81 17.92 34.90
C GLN A 9 24.43 17.61 35.48
N LYS A 10 24.20 17.96 36.74
CA LYS A 10 22.91 17.75 37.42
C LYS A 10 21.81 18.58 36.78
N ILE A 11 22.05 19.85 36.46
CA ILE A 11 21.10 20.71 35.74
C ILE A 11 20.80 20.14 34.34
N THR A 12 21.83 19.67 33.63
CA THR A 12 21.67 19.06 32.29
C THR A 12 20.78 17.83 32.35
N LEU A 13 20.99 16.95 33.34
CA LEU A 13 20.17 15.76 33.53
C LEU A 13 18.71 16.10 33.87
N ILE A 14 18.48 17.12 34.72
CA ILE A 14 17.12 17.60 35.05
C ILE A 14 16.41 18.11 33.79
N ASN A 15 17.08 18.96 33.00
CA ASN A 15 16.51 19.47 31.75
C ASN A 15 16.21 18.33 30.75
N GLN A 16 17.06 17.32 30.68
CA GLN A 16 16.82 16.13 29.85
C GLN A 16 15.65 15.28 30.36
N HIS A 17 15.50 15.16 31.69
CA HIS A 17 14.38 14.46 32.31
C HIS A 17 13.04 15.12 31.96
N ASP A 18 12.98 16.45 31.99
CA ASP A 18 11.74 17.21 31.77
C ASP A 18 11.30 17.21 30.30
N THR A 19 12.25 17.05 29.38
CA THR A 19 11.98 17.07 27.92
C THR A 19 11.74 15.68 27.33
N THR A 20 12.26 14.61 27.94
CA THR A 20 12.17 13.26 27.38
C THR A 20 10.82 12.58 27.68
N ARG A 21 10.21 11.97 26.65
CA ARG A 21 8.95 11.22 26.81
C ARG A 21 9.17 9.75 27.19
N ASP A 22 10.36 9.20 26.90
CA ASP A 22 10.69 7.80 27.21
C ASP A 22 10.88 7.62 28.73
N GLY A 23 9.96 6.87 29.36
CA GLY A 23 10.00 6.56 30.79
C GLY A 23 11.29 5.86 31.22
N ARG A 24 11.85 4.99 30.36
CA ARG A 24 13.09 4.26 30.66
C ARG A 24 14.29 5.19 30.79
N VAL A 25 14.31 6.25 29.98
CA VAL A 25 15.36 7.28 30.04
C VAL A 25 15.18 8.13 31.30
N ARG A 26 13.93 8.47 31.67
CA ARG A 26 13.65 9.22 32.91
C ARG A 26 14.09 8.47 34.15
N ASP A 27 13.78 7.18 34.25
CA ASP A 27 14.13 6.39 35.44
C ASP A 27 15.64 6.20 35.57
N ARG A 28 16.36 6.06 34.44
CA ARG A 28 17.82 6.07 34.42
C ARG A 28 18.40 7.41 34.90
N ILE A 29 17.85 8.53 34.45
CA ILE A 29 18.27 9.87 34.91
C ILE A 29 18.03 10.03 36.42
N LYS A 30 16.84 9.67 36.91
CA LYS A 30 16.51 9.73 38.34
C LYS A 30 17.48 8.89 39.16
N ALA A 31 17.76 7.65 38.75
CA ALA A 31 18.70 6.78 39.46
C ALA A 31 20.09 7.43 39.61
N VAL A 32 20.60 8.05 38.55
CA VAL A 32 21.90 8.76 38.56
C VAL A 32 21.88 9.98 39.48
N ILE A 33 20.81 10.78 39.43
CA ILE A 33 20.65 11.96 40.30
C ILE A 33 20.54 11.53 41.78
N HIS A 34 19.70 10.56 42.11
CA HIS A 34 19.53 10.09 43.50
C HIS A 34 20.80 9.44 44.04
N ALA A 35 21.53 8.67 43.22
CA ALA A 35 22.83 8.14 43.62
C ALA A 35 23.85 9.26 43.89
N SER A 36 23.83 10.35 43.12
CA SER A 36 24.67 11.53 43.39
C SER A 36 24.26 12.29 44.66
N ASN A 37 22.99 12.18 45.06
CA ASN A 37 22.47 12.72 46.31
C ASN A 37 22.77 11.82 47.52
N GLY A 38 23.45 10.69 47.32
CA GLY A 38 23.85 9.78 48.39
C GLY A 38 22.85 8.66 48.71
N TRP A 39 21.79 8.49 47.92
CA TRP A 39 20.83 7.40 48.13
C TRP A 39 21.47 6.06 47.78
N SER A 40 21.13 5.04 48.57
CA SER A 40 21.51 3.65 48.33
C SER A 40 20.77 3.07 47.11
N PRO A 41 21.35 2.10 46.37
CA PRO A 41 20.66 1.41 45.29
C PRO A 41 19.29 0.83 45.68
N GLU A 42 19.14 0.41 46.93
CA GLU A 42 17.93 -0.13 47.54
C GLU A 42 16.85 0.95 47.67
N GLU A 43 17.17 2.12 48.25
CA GLU A 43 16.24 3.26 48.35
C GLU A 43 15.80 3.77 46.97
N ILE A 44 16.72 3.76 46.00
CA ILE A 44 16.43 4.15 44.62
C ILE A 44 15.50 3.13 43.95
N ALA A 45 15.73 1.85 44.19
CA ALA A 45 14.90 0.76 43.67
C ALA A 45 13.46 0.87 44.16
N ASP A 46 13.30 1.08 45.46
CA ASP A 46 11.99 1.27 46.10
C ASP A 46 11.27 2.52 45.57
N ALA A 47 11.96 3.65 45.47
CA ALA A 47 11.37 4.89 44.97
C ALA A 47 10.97 4.85 43.49
N LEU A 48 11.70 4.08 42.67
CA LEU A 48 11.44 3.94 41.23
C LEU A 48 10.58 2.71 40.90
N LEU A 49 10.23 1.88 41.88
CA LEU A 49 9.50 0.62 41.70
C LEU A 49 10.16 -0.32 40.66
N ILE A 50 11.48 -0.40 40.68
CA ILE A 50 12.27 -1.30 39.83
C ILE A 50 13.22 -2.16 40.67
N HIS A 51 13.67 -3.27 40.12
CA HIS A 51 14.57 -4.18 40.84
C HIS A 51 15.94 -3.53 41.12
N GLU A 52 16.48 -3.76 42.33
CA GLU A 52 17.77 -3.21 42.79
C GLU A 52 18.93 -3.52 41.83
N THR A 53 18.98 -4.74 41.28
CA THR A 53 19.98 -5.14 40.28
C THR A 53 19.91 -4.28 39.01
N THR A 54 18.72 -3.84 38.61
CA THR A 54 18.52 -2.93 37.47
C THR A 54 19.08 -1.54 37.78
N VAL A 55 18.84 -1.03 38.98
CA VAL A 55 19.44 0.24 39.45
C VAL A 55 20.96 0.14 39.42
N ARG A 56 21.55 -0.91 40.01
CA ARG A 56 23.00 -1.12 39.99
C ARG A 56 23.56 -1.14 38.57
N GLN A 57 22.88 -1.81 37.64
CA GLN A 57 23.29 -1.84 36.24
C GLN A 57 23.19 -0.45 35.58
N HIS A 58 22.15 0.34 35.87
CA HIS A 58 22.01 1.70 35.35
C HIS A 58 23.14 2.62 35.83
N LEU A 59 23.47 2.56 37.12
CA LEU A 59 24.58 3.34 37.70
C LEU A 59 25.92 2.92 37.09
N LYS A 60 26.12 1.62 36.85
CA LYS A 60 27.31 1.08 36.18
C LYS A 60 27.42 1.56 34.73
N ASP A 61 26.35 1.44 33.96
CA ASP A 61 26.27 1.89 32.56
C ASP A 61 26.60 3.38 32.44
N TYR A 62 26.03 4.19 33.33
CA TYR A 62 26.28 5.63 33.37
C TYR A 62 27.74 5.94 33.73
N SER A 63 28.29 5.30 34.77
CA SER A 63 29.68 5.52 35.18
C SER A 63 30.70 5.13 34.11
N LEU A 64 30.38 4.17 33.24
CA LEU A 64 31.28 3.69 32.19
C LEU A 64 31.18 4.51 30.89
N SER A 65 29.98 4.98 30.54
CA SER A 65 29.70 5.49 29.19
C SER A 65 28.68 6.63 29.13
N ASN A 66 28.27 7.19 30.27
CA ASN A 66 27.18 8.16 30.38
C ASN A 66 25.86 7.68 29.72
N LYS A 67 25.65 6.36 29.68
CA LYS A 67 24.53 5.73 28.98
C LYS A 67 23.22 5.95 29.74
N LEU A 68 22.36 6.79 29.16
CA LEU A 68 21.01 7.06 29.67
C LEU A 68 19.90 6.47 28.81
N LYS A 69 20.20 6.10 27.56
CA LYS A 69 19.22 5.51 26.64
C LYS A 69 19.44 4.00 26.50
N PRO A 70 18.35 3.20 26.41
CA PRO A 70 18.48 1.81 26.02
C PRO A 70 18.98 1.73 24.57
N GLU A 71 19.97 0.89 24.31
CA GLU A 71 20.50 0.63 22.97
C GLU A 71 19.75 -0.54 22.33
N ASN A 72 18.43 -0.43 22.31
CA ASN A 72 17.60 -1.38 21.59
C ASN A 72 17.71 -1.05 20.10
N GLY A 73 18.75 -1.59 19.45
CA GLY A 73 18.91 -1.49 18.01
C GLY A 73 17.81 -2.28 17.29
N GLY A 74 17.26 -1.70 16.22
CA GLY A 74 16.43 -2.47 15.29
C GLY A 74 17.22 -3.62 14.67
N SER A 75 16.51 -4.65 14.19
CA SER A 75 17.13 -5.73 13.44
C SER A 75 17.81 -5.19 12.18
N LYS A 76 19.05 -5.60 11.93
CA LYS A 76 19.70 -5.37 10.63
C LYS A 76 18.98 -6.19 9.57
N SER A 77 18.80 -5.64 8.38
CA SER A 77 18.29 -6.38 7.21
C SER A 77 19.20 -7.57 6.92
N TYR A 78 18.63 -8.71 6.51
CA TYR A 78 19.41 -9.86 6.06
C TYR A 78 20.10 -9.62 4.71
N LEU A 79 19.60 -8.68 3.92
CA LEU A 79 20.24 -8.27 2.67
C LEU A 79 21.24 -7.15 2.92
N SER A 80 22.42 -7.28 2.29
CA SER A 80 23.40 -6.20 2.18
C SER A 80 22.83 -5.01 1.39
N GLN A 81 23.51 -3.87 1.47
CA GLN A 81 23.12 -2.67 0.72
C GLN A 81 23.11 -2.91 -0.81
N GLN A 82 24.10 -3.61 -1.33
CA GLN A 82 24.18 -3.93 -2.76
C GLN A 82 23.05 -4.89 -3.19
N GLN A 83 22.77 -5.92 -2.41
CA GLN A 83 21.66 -6.85 -2.67
C GLN A 83 20.31 -6.14 -2.57
N THR A 84 20.16 -5.23 -1.61
CA THR A 84 18.96 -4.40 -1.44
C THR A 84 18.73 -3.55 -2.68
N GLN A 85 19.75 -2.85 -3.18
CA GLN A 85 19.62 -2.03 -4.38
C GLN A 85 19.30 -2.87 -5.62
N SER A 86 19.96 -4.02 -5.77
CA SER A 86 19.69 -4.97 -6.86
C SER A 86 18.25 -5.49 -6.81
N LEU A 87 17.76 -5.89 -5.63
CA LEU A 87 16.39 -6.36 -5.45
C LEU A 87 15.36 -5.25 -5.71
N ILE A 88 15.62 -4.01 -5.30
CA ILE A 88 14.75 -2.87 -5.61
C ILE A 88 14.66 -2.68 -7.13
N SER A 89 15.79 -2.68 -7.85
CA SER A 89 15.80 -2.55 -9.31
C SER A 89 15.03 -3.68 -9.98
N HIS A 90 15.22 -4.92 -9.53
CA HIS A 90 14.50 -6.09 -10.02
C HIS A 90 12.98 -6.01 -9.76
N LEU A 91 12.55 -5.63 -8.57
CA LEU A 91 11.13 -5.53 -8.22
C LEU A 91 10.45 -4.32 -8.87
N THR A 92 11.23 -3.30 -9.25
CA THR A 92 10.74 -2.17 -10.04
C THR A 92 10.47 -2.63 -11.48
N SER A 93 11.40 -3.37 -12.09
CA SER A 93 11.24 -3.87 -13.47
C SER A 93 10.24 -5.04 -13.57
N ARG A 94 10.21 -5.95 -12.60
CA ARG A 94 9.33 -7.13 -12.57
C ARG A 94 8.36 -7.10 -11.40
N THR A 95 7.07 -7.22 -11.69
CA THR A 95 6.02 -7.26 -10.66
C THR A 95 5.67 -8.69 -10.33
N TYR A 96 5.59 -8.96 -9.02
CA TYR A 96 5.17 -10.25 -8.50
C TYR A 96 3.76 -10.14 -7.92
N HIS A 97 2.97 -11.19 -8.14
CA HIS A 97 1.62 -11.30 -7.62
C HIS A 97 1.65 -11.72 -6.15
N HIS A 98 2.58 -12.62 -5.78
CA HIS A 98 2.70 -13.14 -4.43
C HIS A 98 4.08 -12.91 -3.82
N THR A 99 4.11 -12.53 -2.54
CA THR A 99 5.35 -12.36 -1.77
C THR A 99 6.22 -13.64 -1.74
N ARG A 100 5.62 -14.84 -1.79
CA ARG A 100 6.36 -16.11 -1.83
C ARG A 100 7.28 -16.24 -3.06
N GLU A 101 6.90 -15.62 -4.18
CA GLU A 101 7.71 -15.63 -5.40
C GLU A 101 8.94 -14.73 -5.25
N ILE A 102 8.79 -13.60 -4.55
CA ILE A 102 9.89 -12.71 -4.18
C ILE A 102 10.84 -13.43 -3.22
N VAL A 103 10.30 -14.14 -2.21
CA VAL A 103 11.11 -14.96 -1.31
C VAL A 103 11.90 -16.01 -2.07
N ALA A 104 11.26 -16.73 -3.01
CA ALA A 104 11.93 -17.73 -3.83
C ALA A 104 13.04 -17.12 -4.69
N TYR A 105 12.80 -15.95 -5.30
CA TYR A 105 13.83 -15.21 -6.05
C TYR A 105 15.01 -14.81 -5.17
N VAL A 106 14.76 -14.25 -3.98
CA VAL A 106 15.80 -13.84 -3.04
C VAL A 106 16.63 -15.03 -2.57
N PHE A 107 16.00 -16.17 -2.33
CA PHE A 107 16.72 -17.40 -2.00
C PHE A 107 17.56 -17.93 -3.17
N ALA A 108 17.03 -17.87 -4.40
CA ALA A 108 17.75 -18.30 -5.59
C ALA A 108 18.96 -17.39 -5.90
N ALA A 109 18.78 -16.06 -5.83
CA ALA A 109 19.78 -15.08 -6.21
C ALA A 109 20.85 -14.83 -5.13
N TYR A 110 20.45 -14.84 -3.86
CA TYR A 110 21.31 -14.40 -2.76
C TYR A 110 21.54 -15.46 -1.68
N ARG A 111 20.88 -16.63 -1.79
CA ARG A 111 20.89 -17.69 -0.76
C ARG A 111 20.45 -17.20 0.64
N VAL A 112 19.67 -16.14 0.68
CA VAL A 112 19.08 -15.59 1.92
C VAL A 112 17.65 -16.08 2.04
N GLN A 113 17.33 -16.70 3.18
CA GLN A 113 15.99 -17.20 3.45
C GLN A 113 15.16 -16.16 4.20
N TYR A 114 14.05 -15.74 3.58
CA TYR A 114 13.05 -14.90 4.22
C TYR A 114 11.79 -15.71 4.53
N SER A 115 11.14 -15.39 5.65
CA SER A 115 9.72 -15.73 5.79
C SER A 115 8.87 -14.76 4.96
N VAL A 116 7.65 -15.16 4.60
CA VAL A 116 6.71 -14.28 3.88
C VAL A 116 6.45 -12.99 4.65
N ALA A 117 6.24 -13.09 5.98
CA ALA A 117 6.05 -11.92 6.84
C ALA A 117 7.29 -11.02 6.90
N GLY A 118 8.50 -11.61 6.94
CA GLY A 118 9.75 -10.86 6.90
C GLY A 118 9.94 -10.12 5.58
N MET A 119 9.59 -10.76 4.46
CA MET A 119 9.65 -10.13 3.15
C MET A 119 8.61 -9.01 3.00
N ASN A 120 7.40 -9.18 3.53
CA ASN A 120 6.41 -8.09 3.56
C ASN A 120 6.93 -6.86 4.33
N LYS A 121 7.55 -7.07 5.51
CA LYS A 121 8.18 -5.98 6.27
C LYS A 121 9.27 -5.30 5.45
N TRP A 122 10.13 -6.08 4.80
CA TRP A 122 11.19 -5.55 3.94
C TRP A 122 10.64 -4.73 2.77
N LEU A 123 9.58 -5.20 2.10
CA LEU A 123 8.92 -4.49 1.00
C LEU A 123 8.39 -3.12 1.44
N HIS A 124 7.69 -3.08 2.57
CA HIS A 124 7.19 -1.81 3.12
C HIS A 124 8.32 -0.85 3.52
N GLN A 125 9.37 -1.36 4.17
CA GLN A 125 10.56 -0.57 4.52
C GLN A 125 11.25 0.04 3.29
N ASN A 126 11.20 -0.64 2.15
CA ASN A 126 11.80 -0.19 0.88
C ASN A 126 10.79 0.49 -0.06
N GLY A 127 9.64 0.93 0.46
CA GLY A 127 8.70 1.78 -0.29
C GLY A 127 7.83 1.05 -1.31
N PHE A 128 7.66 -0.26 -1.20
CA PHE A 128 6.71 -1.03 -2.01
C PHE A 128 5.35 -1.12 -1.30
N SER A 129 4.28 -1.04 -2.10
CA SER A 129 2.90 -1.21 -1.64
C SER A 129 2.21 -2.27 -2.49
N TYR A 130 1.34 -3.06 -1.87
CA TYR A 130 0.47 -3.99 -2.60
C TYR A 130 -0.72 -3.22 -3.13
N LYS A 131 -0.83 -3.07 -4.46
CA LYS A 131 -1.90 -2.29 -5.09
C LYS A 131 -2.42 -2.99 -6.34
N MET A 132 -3.68 -2.70 -6.65
CA MET A 132 -4.21 -2.97 -7.98
C MET A 132 -3.71 -1.87 -8.93
N PRO A 133 -3.03 -2.20 -10.04
CA PRO A 133 -2.65 -1.20 -11.03
C PRO A 133 -3.91 -0.54 -11.60
N LYS A 134 -3.89 0.79 -11.74
CA LYS A 134 -5.03 1.52 -12.30
C LYS A 134 -5.03 1.39 -13.82
N GLY A 135 -6.13 0.91 -14.39
CA GLY A 135 -6.37 1.00 -15.82
C GLY A 135 -6.79 2.43 -16.17
N VAL A 136 -6.03 3.12 -17.00
CA VAL A 136 -6.46 4.38 -17.60
C VAL A 136 -6.93 4.08 -19.03
N PRO A 137 -8.10 4.55 -19.48
CA PRO A 137 -8.52 4.41 -20.87
C PRO A 137 -7.52 5.13 -21.80
N HIS A 138 -6.84 4.37 -22.66
CA HIS A 138 -5.82 4.89 -23.59
C HIS A 138 -6.36 5.97 -24.57
N LYS A 139 -7.67 6.14 -24.71
CA LYS A 139 -8.33 7.01 -25.72
C LYS A 139 -9.00 8.27 -25.15
N PHE A 140 -8.68 8.69 -23.93
CA PHE A 140 -9.30 9.89 -23.34
C PHE A 140 -8.92 11.17 -24.09
N ASP A 141 -9.91 11.95 -24.54
CA ASP A 141 -9.77 13.23 -25.26
C ASP A 141 -10.89 14.18 -24.81
N GLU A 142 -10.51 15.22 -24.07
CA GLU A 142 -11.43 16.19 -23.47
C GLU A 142 -12.24 16.96 -24.52
N THR A 143 -11.64 17.24 -25.69
CA THR A 143 -12.31 17.98 -26.76
C THR A 143 -13.44 17.17 -27.38
N LYS A 144 -13.22 15.87 -27.61
CA LYS A 144 -14.24 14.95 -28.14
C LYS A 144 -15.35 14.71 -27.14
N GLN A 145 -15.02 14.66 -25.85
CA GLN A 145 -16.03 14.53 -24.80
C GLN A 145 -16.97 15.75 -24.77
N LYS A 146 -16.42 16.96 -24.85
CA LYS A 146 -17.23 18.19 -24.88
C LYS A 146 -18.14 18.24 -26.10
N ALA A 147 -17.61 17.93 -27.28
CA ALA A 147 -18.39 17.87 -28.52
C ALA A 147 -19.54 16.85 -28.45
N PHE A 148 -19.30 15.68 -27.82
CA PHE A 148 -20.34 14.67 -27.62
C PHE A 148 -21.46 15.17 -26.70
N ILE A 149 -21.13 15.84 -25.60
CA ILE A 149 -22.12 16.39 -24.65
C ILE A 149 -23.03 17.41 -25.35
N GLU A 150 -22.45 18.33 -26.12
CA GLU A 150 -23.22 19.35 -26.86
C GLU A 150 -24.17 18.71 -27.88
N ALA A 151 -23.69 17.71 -28.64
CA ALA A 151 -24.52 16.97 -29.60
C ALA A 151 -25.65 16.18 -28.92
N TYR A 152 -25.36 15.56 -27.78
CA TYR A 152 -26.33 14.77 -27.03
C TYR A 152 -27.43 15.63 -26.41
N GLU A 153 -27.10 16.77 -25.81
CA GLU A 153 -28.09 17.69 -25.25
C GLU A 153 -29.00 18.27 -26.34
N ALA A 154 -28.44 18.60 -27.51
CA ALA A 154 -29.24 19.03 -28.67
C ALA A 154 -30.21 17.93 -29.13
N LEU A 155 -29.73 16.68 -29.23
CA LEU A 155 -30.55 15.53 -29.60
C LEU A 155 -31.69 15.32 -28.59
N LYS A 156 -31.38 15.38 -27.29
CA LYS A 156 -32.35 15.23 -26.21
C LYS A 156 -33.41 16.33 -26.23
N ALA A 157 -33.02 17.57 -26.55
CA ALA A 157 -33.95 18.68 -26.67
C ALA A 157 -34.87 18.59 -27.91
N SER A 158 -34.38 17.97 -29.00
CA SER A 158 -35.18 17.75 -30.22
C SER A 158 -36.13 16.54 -30.15
N CYS A 159 -35.96 15.67 -29.16
CA CYS A 159 -36.68 14.41 -29.07
C CYS A 159 -38.13 14.64 -28.61
N SER A 160 -39.09 14.16 -29.39
CA SER A 160 -40.52 14.27 -29.08
C SER A 160 -40.97 13.23 -28.04
N LYS A 161 -42.19 13.37 -27.49
CA LYS A 161 -42.71 12.44 -26.46
C LYS A 161 -42.88 11.00 -26.95
N ASP A 162 -43.00 10.81 -28.27
CA ASP A 162 -43.19 9.50 -28.91
C ASP A 162 -41.87 8.89 -29.41
N GLU A 163 -40.75 9.57 -29.18
CA GLU A 163 -39.42 9.11 -29.54
C GLU A 163 -38.63 8.73 -28.29
N SER A 164 -37.83 7.68 -28.39
CA SER A 164 -36.96 7.22 -27.31
C SER A 164 -35.51 7.19 -27.76
N ILE A 165 -34.62 7.66 -26.91
CA ILE A 165 -33.18 7.60 -27.14
C ILE A 165 -32.67 6.28 -26.55
N LEU A 166 -32.09 5.44 -27.41
CA LEU A 166 -31.49 4.17 -27.04
C LEU A 166 -29.97 4.25 -27.10
N PHE A 167 -29.32 3.75 -26.05
CA PHE A 167 -27.88 3.56 -25.99
C PHE A 167 -27.57 2.12 -26.34
N ILE A 168 -26.96 1.92 -27.50
CA ILE A 168 -26.60 0.60 -27.99
C ILE A 168 -25.11 0.37 -27.75
N ASP A 169 -24.77 -0.74 -27.12
CA ASP A 169 -23.38 -1.16 -26.96
C ASP A 169 -23.23 -2.67 -27.17
N ALA A 170 -22.02 -3.07 -27.52
CA ALA A 170 -21.65 -4.42 -27.86
C ALA A 170 -20.48 -4.85 -26.96
N VAL A 171 -20.67 -5.93 -26.21
CA VAL A 171 -19.65 -6.43 -25.28
C VAL A 171 -19.21 -7.84 -25.67
N HIS A 172 -17.91 -8.08 -25.49
CA HIS A 172 -17.28 -9.38 -25.68
C HIS A 172 -16.77 -9.97 -24.36
N PRO A 173 -17.64 -10.46 -23.46
CA PRO A 173 -17.20 -11.11 -22.24
C PRO A 173 -16.27 -12.28 -22.58
N THR A 174 -15.06 -12.23 -22.02
CA THR A 174 -14.05 -13.27 -22.19
C THR A 174 -13.94 -14.07 -20.91
N GLN A 175 -13.77 -15.38 -21.01
CA GLN A 175 -13.33 -16.21 -19.88
C GLN A 175 -11.80 -16.07 -19.67
N ALA A 176 -11.31 -14.84 -19.60
CA ALA A 176 -9.89 -14.55 -19.41
C ALA A 176 -9.61 -14.24 -17.93
N THR A 177 -8.46 -14.71 -17.43
CA THR A 177 -7.94 -14.32 -16.12
C THR A 177 -7.61 -12.83 -16.16
N LYS A 178 -8.44 -12.00 -15.52
CA LYS A 178 -8.15 -10.57 -15.36
C LYS A 178 -6.93 -10.42 -14.45
N ILE A 179 -6.01 -9.53 -14.83
CA ILE A 179 -4.82 -9.20 -14.02
C ILE A 179 -5.27 -8.87 -12.60
N SER A 180 -4.70 -9.57 -11.62
CA SER A 180 -4.93 -9.34 -10.20
C SER A 180 -3.75 -8.58 -9.56
N HIS A 181 -4.00 -8.03 -8.37
CA HIS A 181 -3.13 -7.23 -7.49
C HIS A 181 -1.63 -7.58 -7.52
N GLY A 182 -0.72 -6.61 -7.50
CA GLY A 182 0.73 -6.87 -7.47
C GLY A 182 1.48 -5.93 -6.54
N TRP A 183 2.73 -6.29 -6.22
CA TRP A 183 3.64 -5.35 -5.54
C TRP A 183 4.18 -4.33 -6.54
N ILE A 184 3.87 -3.06 -6.31
CA ILE A 184 4.22 -1.93 -7.18
C ILE A 184 4.95 -0.89 -6.33
N ARG A 185 5.97 -0.25 -6.91
CA ARG A 185 6.72 0.82 -6.25
C ARG A 185 5.79 2.01 -5.95
N THR A 186 5.86 2.55 -4.75
CA THR A 186 4.99 3.67 -4.37
C THR A 186 5.22 4.88 -5.29
N GLY A 187 4.14 5.46 -5.81
CA GLY A 187 4.17 6.61 -6.72
C GLY A 187 4.37 6.31 -8.21
N HIS A 188 4.35 5.04 -8.63
CA HIS A 188 4.57 4.65 -10.03
C HIS A 188 3.45 3.72 -10.55
N ASP A 189 3.02 3.90 -11.80
CA ASP A 189 2.10 3.00 -12.50
C ASP A 189 2.86 1.96 -13.33
N LYS A 190 2.27 0.77 -13.52
CA LYS A 190 2.89 -0.33 -14.27
C LYS A 190 1.88 -1.14 -15.09
N SER A 191 2.16 -1.29 -16.39
CA SER A 191 1.40 -2.09 -17.34
C SER A 191 1.86 -3.55 -17.37
N VAL A 192 0.94 -4.48 -17.70
CA VAL A 192 1.20 -5.93 -17.78
C VAL A 192 0.54 -6.48 -19.05
N GLU A 193 1.24 -7.38 -19.76
CA GLU A 193 0.74 -8.07 -20.96
C GLU A 193 -0.18 -9.25 -20.58
N THR A 194 -1.26 -9.47 -21.35
CA THR A 194 -2.27 -10.50 -21.05
C THR A 194 -2.37 -11.53 -22.18
N THR A 195 -2.47 -12.82 -21.84
CA THR A 195 -2.77 -13.89 -22.79
C THR A 195 -4.27 -14.04 -22.97
N GLY A 196 -4.74 -13.97 -24.23
CA GLY A 196 -6.16 -14.05 -24.56
C GLY A 196 -6.68 -15.48 -24.64
N SER A 197 -7.39 -15.95 -23.63
CA SER A 197 -8.29 -17.10 -23.80
C SER A 197 -9.44 -16.72 -24.74
N ARG A 198 -9.85 -17.65 -25.62
CA ARG A 198 -10.63 -17.37 -26.84
C ARG A 198 -12.12 -17.72 -26.76
N SER A 199 -12.65 -18.21 -25.63
CA SER A 199 -14.11 -18.28 -25.46
C SER A 199 -14.66 -16.89 -25.15
N ARG A 200 -15.27 -16.28 -26.16
CA ARG A 200 -15.91 -14.97 -26.09
C ARG A 200 -17.41 -15.16 -26.32
N LEU A 201 -18.22 -14.60 -25.43
CA LEU A 201 -19.62 -14.34 -25.74
C LEU A 201 -19.68 -13.01 -26.50
N ASN A 202 -20.66 -12.85 -27.38
CA ASN A 202 -20.91 -11.59 -28.06
C ASN A 202 -22.34 -11.17 -27.76
N LEU A 203 -22.48 -10.09 -27.00
CA LEU A 203 -23.79 -9.58 -26.57
C LEU A 203 -23.97 -8.18 -27.14
N ILE A 204 -25.15 -7.93 -27.70
CA ILE A 204 -25.58 -6.59 -28.11
C ILE A 204 -26.72 -6.19 -27.18
N GLY A 205 -26.61 -4.99 -26.59
CA GLY A 205 -27.59 -4.45 -25.67
C GLY A 205 -28.09 -3.07 -26.11
N ALA A 206 -29.36 -2.79 -25.91
CA ALA A 206 -29.98 -1.47 -26.07
C ALA A 206 -30.61 -1.03 -24.76
N LEU A 207 -30.15 0.08 -24.22
CA LEU A 207 -30.62 0.67 -22.97
C LEU A 207 -31.42 1.96 -23.25
N ASN A 208 -32.64 2.02 -22.72
CA ASN A 208 -33.37 3.28 -22.58
C ASN A 208 -33.11 3.84 -21.18
N LEU A 209 -32.63 5.08 -21.06
CA LEU A 209 -32.39 5.68 -19.74
C LEU A 209 -33.69 5.99 -18.98
N ASN A 210 -34.81 6.15 -19.69
CA ASN A 210 -36.12 6.37 -19.08
C ASN A 210 -36.79 5.06 -18.64
N ASP A 211 -36.33 3.91 -19.16
CA ASP A 211 -36.78 2.57 -18.77
C ASP A 211 -35.59 1.59 -18.76
N ILE A 212 -34.85 1.63 -17.65
CA ILE A 212 -33.68 0.77 -17.46
C ILE A 212 -34.10 -0.71 -17.38
N GLY A 213 -35.31 -1.00 -16.87
CA GLY A 213 -35.84 -2.35 -16.73
C GLY A 213 -36.15 -3.01 -18.08
N GLY A 214 -36.51 -2.21 -19.08
CA GLY A 214 -36.79 -2.64 -20.45
C GLY A 214 -35.56 -2.88 -21.34
N THR A 215 -34.35 -3.01 -20.78
CA THR A 215 -33.12 -3.23 -21.57
C THR A 215 -33.24 -4.48 -22.44
N ILE A 216 -33.01 -4.32 -23.74
CA ILE A 216 -33.04 -5.42 -24.72
C ILE A 216 -31.64 -5.97 -24.88
N ILE A 217 -31.44 -7.28 -24.70
CA ILE A 217 -30.14 -7.94 -24.80
C ILE A 217 -30.29 -9.20 -25.66
N HIS A 218 -29.40 -9.38 -26.62
CA HIS A 218 -29.32 -10.60 -27.43
C HIS A 218 -27.88 -11.03 -27.67
N ASP A 219 -27.67 -12.35 -27.73
CA ASP A 219 -26.40 -12.96 -28.08
C ASP A 219 -26.32 -13.28 -29.58
N TYR A 220 -25.10 -13.16 -30.12
CA TYR A 220 -24.81 -13.41 -31.53
C TYR A 220 -23.52 -14.22 -31.67
N GLU A 221 -23.36 -14.94 -32.78
CA GLU A 221 -22.11 -15.66 -33.05
C GLU A 221 -20.95 -14.71 -33.36
N THR A 222 -21.23 -13.59 -34.04
CA THR A 222 -20.28 -12.52 -34.32
C THR A 222 -20.99 -11.18 -34.31
N ILE A 223 -20.29 -10.11 -33.94
CA ILE A 223 -20.80 -8.74 -34.03
C ILE A 223 -20.32 -8.13 -35.34
N ASN A 224 -21.22 -8.03 -36.30
CA ASN A 224 -21.02 -7.43 -37.62
C ASN A 224 -22.22 -6.55 -38.00
N SER A 225 -22.19 -5.95 -39.19
CA SER A 225 -23.29 -5.11 -39.66
C SER A 225 -24.63 -5.86 -39.73
N GLU A 226 -24.62 -7.14 -40.11
CA GLU A 226 -25.81 -7.97 -40.22
C GLU A 226 -26.44 -8.26 -38.85
N SER A 227 -25.65 -8.60 -37.84
CA SER A 227 -26.14 -8.80 -36.47
C SER A 227 -26.74 -7.53 -35.89
N ILE A 228 -26.19 -6.35 -36.22
CA ILE A 228 -26.73 -5.06 -35.80
C ILE A 228 -28.08 -4.78 -36.47
N VAL A 229 -28.23 -5.07 -37.78
CA VAL A 229 -29.51 -4.95 -38.47
C VAL A 229 -30.56 -5.88 -37.87
N ARG A 230 -30.20 -7.13 -37.59
CA ARG A 230 -31.09 -8.10 -36.91
C ARG A 230 -31.50 -7.60 -35.53
N PHE A 231 -30.57 -7.01 -34.78
CA PHE A 231 -30.86 -6.42 -33.48
C PHE A 231 -31.82 -5.22 -33.59
N PHE A 232 -31.68 -4.37 -34.61
CA PHE A 232 -32.64 -3.30 -34.86
C PHE A 232 -34.05 -3.82 -35.18
N CYS A 233 -34.18 -4.93 -35.89
CA CYS A 233 -35.48 -5.57 -36.09
C CYS A 233 -36.10 -5.99 -34.75
N GLN A 234 -35.32 -6.58 -33.85
CA GLN A 234 -35.80 -6.98 -32.51
C GLN A 234 -36.21 -5.78 -31.65
N ILE A 235 -35.48 -4.66 -31.73
CA ILE A 235 -35.87 -3.42 -31.06
C ILE A 235 -37.23 -2.94 -31.57
N ARG A 236 -37.44 -2.94 -32.89
CA ARG A 236 -38.70 -2.51 -33.52
C ARG A 236 -39.90 -3.39 -33.17
N GLU A 237 -39.68 -4.68 -32.91
CA GLU A 237 -40.77 -5.58 -32.48
C GLU A 237 -41.24 -5.30 -31.04
N ARG A 238 -40.43 -4.60 -30.24
CA ARG A 238 -40.69 -4.28 -28.83
C ARG A 238 -40.96 -2.80 -28.55
N SER A 239 -40.87 -1.95 -29.57
CA SER A 239 -41.14 -0.50 -29.51
C SER A 239 -42.51 -0.21 -30.09
#